data_AF-A0AAP0PLK7-F1
#
_entry.id   AF-A0AAP0PLK7-F1
#
_cell.length_a   1.000
_cell.length_b   1.000
_cell.length_c   1.000
_cell.angle_alpha   90.00
_cell.angle_beta   90.00
_cell.angle_gamma   90.00
#
_symmetry.space_group_name_H-M   'P 1'
#
loop_
_entity.id
_entity.type
_entity.pdbx_description
1 polymer ?
#
loop_
_entity_poly.entity_id
_entity_poly.type
_entity_poly.pdbx_seq_one_letter_code
_entity_poly.pdbx_strand_id
1 'polypeptide(L)'
;MRPLTMLLSIGKQLTGDNCMVFDRSYRKGTLLWHAHFSWLQATVYGAIIIYPKNGVHYPFKAPHAHIIVLGEYWLKDAIELEKAALAGGGVTFPTDAYTINGHPGPNYNCSANDVYKIEVVAGKTYWLRIINAALNMEHFFTNANHKLTIVEADTEYTKPFSVNWLMSPGQTMNILVKAD
;
A
#
# COMPACT_ATOMS: atom_id res chain seq x y z
N MET A 1 -35.64 4.52 11.06
CA MET A 1 -34.17 4.60 11.15
C MET A 1 -33.69 3.45 12.02
N ARG A 2 -32.98 2.48 11.44
CA ARG A 2 -32.23 1.47 12.20
C ARG A 2 -30.75 1.68 11.88
N PRO A 3 -29.85 1.71 12.87
CA PRO A 3 -28.42 1.71 12.59
C PRO A 3 -28.04 0.31 12.08
N LEU A 4 -27.37 0.24 10.94
CA LEU A 4 -26.73 -0.99 10.50
C LEU A 4 -25.30 -0.97 11.06
N THR A 5 -25.08 -1.74 12.12
CA THR A 5 -23.74 -2.02 12.64
C THR A 5 -23.07 -3.03 11.71
N MET A 6 -21.95 -2.64 11.09
CA MET A 6 -21.13 -3.57 10.30
C MET A 6 -20.29 -4.42 11.26
N LEU A 7 -20.54 -5.72 11.28
CA LEU A 7 -19.59 -6.70 11.82
C LEU A 7 -18.48 -6.90 10.77
N LEU A 8 -17.27 -6.41 11.05
CA LEU A 8 -16.07 -7.00 10.48
C LEU A 8 -15.86 -8.32 11.23
N SER A 9 -16.31 -9.42 10.64
CA SER A 9 -16.10 -10.76 11.19
C SER A 9 -14.62 -11.11 11.11
N ILE A 10 -13.93 -11.10 12.24
CA ILE A 10 -12.71 -11.89 12.41
C ILE A 10 -13.14 -13.38 12.34
N GLY A 11 -12.66 -14.10 11.32
CA GLY A 11 -12.65 -15.57 11.37
C GLY A 11 -13.74 -16.37 10.63
N LYS A 12 -14.19 -15.97 9.42
CA LYS A 12 -14.93 -16.91 8.56
C LYS A 12 -14.34 -16.96 7.14
N GLN A 13 -13.75 -18.10 6.80
CA GLN A 13 -13.32 -18.41 5.45
C GLN A 13 -14.55 -18.38 4.53
N LEU A 14 -14.57 -17.49 3.55
CA LEU A 14 -15.63 -17.43 2.54
C LEU A 14 -15.46 -18.64 1.61
N THR A 15 -16.29 -19.66 1.77
CA THR A 15 -16.41 -20.79 0.83
C THR A 15 -17.63 -20.57 -0.07
N GLY A 16 -17.45 -20.47 -1.39
CA GLY A 16 -18.49 -20.24 -2.41
C GLY A 16 -18.38 -18.90 -3.16
N ASP A 17 -19.23 -18.67 -4.16
CA ASP A 17 -19.33 -17.43 -4.96
C ASP A 17 -19.92 -16.26 -4.14
N ASN A 18 -19.25 -15.89 -3.06
CA ASN A 18 -19.63 -14.77 -2.23
C ASN A 18 -18.91 -13.51 -2.71
N CYS A 19 -19.65 -12.57 -3.30
CA CYS A 19 -19.10 -11.27 -3.69
C CYS A 19 -18.95 -10.34 -2.48
N MET A 20 -17.81 -9.66 -2.39
CA MET A 20 -17.63 -8.55 -1.45
C MET A 20 -18.48 -7.35 -1.90
N VAL A 21 -19.33 -6.85 -1.00
CA VAL A 21 -20.17 -5.67 -1.25
C VAL A 21 -19.52 -4.45 -0.62
N PHE A 22 -19.26 -3.43 -1.44
CA PHE A 22 -18.80 -2.13 -0.96
C PHE A 22 -19.98 -1.16 -0.78
N ASP A 23 -20.26 -0.73 0.46
CA ASP A 23 -21.26 0.30 0.79
C ASP A 23 -20.79 1.74 0.45
N ARG A 24 -21.71 2.67 0.15
CA ARG A 24 -21.43 4.09 -0.13
C ARG A 24 -20.86 4.89 1.05
N SER A 25 -20.72 4.28 2.23
CA SER A 25 -20.16 4.89 3.43
C SER A 25 -18.62 4.99 3.43
N TYR A 26 -17.91 4.38 2.46
CA TYR A 26 -16.46 4.47 2.43
C TYR A 26 -15.94 5.90 2.29
N ARG A 27 -14.86 6.15 3.02
CA ARG A 27 -14.11 7.40 2.93
C ARG A 27 -13.37 7.48 1.61
N LYS A 28 -13.40 8.68 1.01
CA LYS A 28 -12.59 9.01 -0.16
C LYS A 28 -11.11 8.90 0.19
N GLY A 29 -10.29 8.45 -0.75
CA GLY A 29 -8.85 8.37 -0.53
C GLY A 29 -8.20 7.17 -1.18
N THR A 30 -7.06 6.77 -0.62
CA THR A 30 -6.31 5.56 -0.98
C THR A 30 -6.53 4.50 0.09
N LEU A 31 -6.81 3.27 -0.33
CA LEU A 31 -7.02 2.10 0.53
C LEU A 31 -6.27 0.89 -0.04
N LEU A 32 -6.09 -0.13 0.79
CA LEU A 32 -5.51 -1.43 0.45
C LEU A 32 -6.59 -2.51 0.52
N TRP A 33 -6.64 -3.39 -0.47
CA TRP A 33 -7.25 -4.70 -0.32
C TRP A 33 -6.15 -5.77 -0.29
N HIS A 34 -6.35 -6.83 0.48
CA HIS A 34 -5.42 -7.95 0.54
C HIS A 34 -6.14 -9.24 0.94
N ALA A 35 -5.54 -10.38 0.64
CA ALA A 35 -6.02 -11.66 1.14
C ALA A 35 -5.95 -11.67 2.68
N HIS A 36 -7.02 -12.10 3.33
CA HIS A 36 -7.10 -12.17 4.79
C HIS A 36 -7.12 -13.62 5.29
N PHE A 37 -6.39 -14.50 4.58
CA PHE A 37 -6.26 -15.91 4.90
C PHE A 37 -4.80 -16.33 4.72
N SER A 38 -4.20 -16.89 5.77
CA SER A 38 -2.79 -17.32 5.76
C SER A 38 -1.85 -16.16 5.40
N TRP A 39 -0.60 -16.47 5.05
CA TRP A 39 0.35 -15.51 4.49
C TRP A 39 0.11 -15.18 3.01
N LEU A 40 -1.09 -15.43 2.46
CA LEU A 40 -1.42 -15.13 1.06
C LEU A 40 -1.34 -13.63 0.72
N GLN A 41 -1.45 -12.75 1.72
CA GLN A 41 -1.23 -11.32 1.49
C GLN A 41 0.20 -11.00 1.05
N ALA A 42 1.13 -11.95 1.08
CA ALA A 42 2.49 -11.76 0.56
C ALA A 42 2.49 -11.51 -0.96
N THR A 43 1.46 -11.99 -1.66
CA THR A 43 1.35 -11.86 -3.12
C THR A 43 -0.04 -11.41 -3.58
N VAL A 44 -1.07 -11.56 -2.75
CA VAL A 44 -2.47 -11.27 -3.10
C VAL A 44 -2.93 -9.99 -2.41
N TYR A 45 -2.70 -8.86 -3.07
CA TYR A 45 -3.08 -7.52 -2.60
C TYR A 45 -3.18 -6.51 -3.75
N GLY A 46 -3.74 -5.34 -3.47
CA GLY A 46 -3.76 -4.23 -4.43
C GLY A 46 -4.40 -2.96 -3.89
N ALA A 47 -4.33 -1.91 -4.70
CA ALA A 47 -4.88 -0.61 -4.34
C ALA A 47 -6.40 -0.53 -4.58
N ILE A 48 -7.11 0.13 -3.66
CA ILE A 48 -8.46 0.66 -3.88
C ILE A 48 -8.36 2.18 -3.86
N ILE A 49 -8.79 2.84 -4.94
CA ILE A 49 -8.84 4.30 -5.01
C ILE A 49 -10.30 4.76 -5.01
N ILE A 50 -10.67 5.55 -4.00
CA ILE A 50 -12.01 6.13 -3.88
C ILE A 50 -11.92 7.61 -4.18
N TYR A 51 -12.42 8.00 -5.36
CA TYR A 51 -12.46 9.40 -5.76
C TYR A 51 -13.53 10.20 -5.00
N PRO A 52 -13.35 11.52 -4.85
CA PRO A 52 -14.39 12.41 -4.39
C PRO A 52 -15.67 12.26 -5.24
N LYS A 53 -16.81 12.57 -4.62
CA LYS A 53 -18.09 12.65 -5.35
C LYS A 53 -17.99 13.69 -6.47
N ASN A 54 -18.74 13.48 -7.55
CA ASN A 54 -18.82 14.43 -8.67
C ASN A 54 -19.10 15.85 -8.15
N GLY A 55 -18.32 16.82 -8.61
CA GLY A 55 -18.41 18.23 -8.19
C GLY A 55 -17.67 18.58 -6.90
N VAL A 56 -17.09 17.61 -6.18
CA VAL A 56 -16.25 17.87 -5.01
C VAL A 56 -14.78 17.84 -5.41
N HIS A 57 -14.08 18.96 -5.24
CA HIS A 57 -12.66 19.06 -5.54
C HIS A 57 -11.80 18.56 -4.37
N TYR A 58 -10.57 18.14 -4.69
CA TYR A 58 -9.53 17.92 -3.68
C TYR A 58 -9.15 19.26 -3.02
N PRO A 59 -8.70 19.24 -1.74
CA PRO A 59 -8.24 20.45 -1.06
C PRO A 59 -6.88 20.97 -1.59
N PHE A 60 -6.29 20.27 -2.55
CA PHE A 60 -5.08 20.64 -3.28
C PHE A 60 -5.32 20.50 -4.78
N LYS A 61 -4.49 21.16 -5.60
CA LYS A 61 -4.55 21.02 -7.06
C LYS A 61 -4.18 19.60 -7.44
N ALA A 62 -5.16 18.80 -7.88
CA ALA A 62 -4.98 17.39 -8.24
C ALA A 62 -3.96 17.24 -9.38
N PRO A 63 -2.73 16.75 -9.11
CA PRO A 63 -1.71 16.55 -10.13
C PRO A 63 -1.86 15.17 -10.79
N HIS A 64 -0.94 14.83 -11.70
CA HIS A 64 -0.79 13.45 -12.19
C HIS A 64 -0.53 12.50 -11.01
N ALA A 65 -1.38 11.49 -10.87
CA ALA A 65 -1.34 10.56 -9.76
C ALA A 65 -0.70 9.22 -10.15
N HIS A 66 0.16 8.68 -9.27
CA HIS A 66 0.74 7.36 -9.41
C HIS A 66 0.47 6.54 -8.14
N ILE A 67 0.25 5.24 -8.32
CA ILE A 67 0.06 4.30 -7.22
C ILE A 67 1.39 3.61 -6.97
N ILE A 68 1.82 3.61 -5.71
CA ILE A 68 3.04 2.97 -5.24
C ILE A 68 2.64 1.98 -4.16
N VAL A 69 2.87 0.69 -4.42
CA VAL A 69 2.62 -0.38 -3.45
C VAL A 69 3.96 -0.92 -2.99
N LEU A 70 4.23 -0.81 -1.70
CA LEU A 70 5.41 -1.39 -1.06
C LEU A 70 5.06 -2.82 -0.63
N GLY A 71 5.96 -3.76 -0.89
CA GLY A 71 5.73 -5.17 -0.56
C GLY A 71 7.01 -5.91 -0.20
N GLU A 72 6.84 -7.16 0.16
CA GLU A 72 7.90 -8.10 0.52
C GLU A 72 7.88 -9.28 -0.43
N TYR A 73 9.03 -9.90 -0.63
CA TYR A 73 9.21 -11.03 -1.52
C TYR A 73 10.10 -12.09 -0.88
N TRP A 74 9.65 -13.33 -0.97
CA TRP A 74 10.41 -14.51 -0.58
C TRP A 74 10.61 -15.42 -1.78
N LEU A 75 11.78 -16.06 -1.85
CA LEU A 75 12.09 -17.09 -2.85
C LEU A 75 11.31 -18.38 -2.58
N LYS A 76 10.98 -18.64 -1.31
CA LYS A 76 10.16 -19.77 -0.89
C LYS A 76 8.68 -19.40 -0.90
N ASP A 77 7.83 -20.43 -1.05
CA ASP A 77 6.40 -20.26 -0.95
C ASP A 77 5.99 -19.70 0.43
N ALA A 78 5.16 -18.67 0.43
CA ALA A 78 4.76 -17.96 1.65
C ALA A 78 3.99 -18.86 2.63
N ILE A 79 3.23 -19.84 2.12
CA ILE A 79 2.48 -20.80 2.94
C ILE A 79 3.39 -21.87 3.53
N GLU A 80 4.42 -22.28 2.79
CA GLU A 80 5.47 -23.15 3.35
C GLU A 80 6.25 -22.45 4.46
N LEU A 81 6.60 -21.17 4.26
CA LEU A 81 7.24 -20.35 5.30
C LEU A 81 6.35 -20.20 6.53
N GLU A 82 5.06 -19.92 6.35
CA GLU A 82 4.11 -19.86 7.47
C GLU A 82 4.04 -21.19 8.24
N LYS A 83 3.92 -22.32 7.55
CA LYS A 83 3.90 -23.66 8.19
C LYS A 83 5.18 -23.94 8.95
N ALA A 84 6.33 -23.59 8.37
CA ALA A 84 7.63 -23.77 9.02
C ALA A 84 7.77 -22.87 10.26
N ALA A 85 7.30 -21.63 10.18
CA ALA A 85 7.29 -20.70 11.31
C ALA A 85 6.42 -21.26 12.46
N LEU A 86 5.21 -21.70 12.15
CA LEU A 86 4.29 -22.27 13.14
C LEU A 86 4.87 -23.54 13.80
N ALA A 87 5.46 -24.44 13.02
CA ALA A 87 6.10 -25.66 13.54
C ALA A 87 7.34 -25.35 14.40
N GLY A 88 8.08 -24.29 14.07
CA GLY A 88 9.30 -23.85 14.75
C GLY A 88 9.08 -22.91 15.94
N GLY A 89 7.84 -22.57 16.31
CA GLY A 89 7.55 -21.70 17.44
C GLY A 89 7.35 -20.20 17.14
N GLY A 90 7.11 -19.84 15.87
CA GLY A 90 6.59 -18.52 15.46
C GLY A 90 7.63 -17.48 15.06
N VAL A 91 8.85 -17.88 14.72
CA VAL A 91 9.90 -16.94 14.31
C VAL A 91 9.65 -16.43 12.88
N THR A 92 9.87 -15.13 12.66
CA THR A 92 9.76 -14.52 11.34
C THR A 92 10.97 -14.91 10.47
N PHE A 93 10.71 -15.25 9.21
CA PHE A 93 11.78 -15.41 8.23
C PHE A 93 12.13 -14.04 7.66
N PRO A 94 13.43 -13.69 7.54
CA PRO A 94 13.82 -12.48 6.84
C PRO A 94 13.29 -12.53 5.40
N THR A 95 12.84 -11.39 4.90
CA THR A 95 12.45 -11.25 3.49
C THR A 95 13.68 -11.33 2.59
N ASP A 96 13.54 -11.95 1.43
CA ASP A 96 14.62 -12.02 0.43
C ASP A 96 14.73 -10.72 -0.35
N ALA A 97 13.62 -10.02 -0.58
CA ALA A 97 13.60 -8.70 -1.17
C ALA A 97 12.43 -7.81 -0.73
N TYR A 98 12.63 -6.50 -0.78
CA TYR A 98 11.56 -5.51 -0.71
C TYR A 98 11.23 -5.04 -2.11
N THR A 99 9.95 -4.75 -2.37
CA THR A 99 9.48 -4.41 -3.71
C THR A 99 8.73 -3.08 -3.75
N ILE A 100 8.84 -2.39 -4.89
CA ILE A 100 8.00 -1.26 -5.26
C ILE A 100 7.18 -1.68 -6.49
N ASN A 101 5.86 -1.76 -6.33
CA ASN A 101 4.94 -2.28 -7.34
C ASN A 101 5.34 -3.66 -7.87
N GLY A 102 5.83 -4.54 -6.99
CA GLY A 102 6.28 -5.89 -7.34
C GLY A 102 7.70 -5.99 -7.91
N HIS A 103 8.38 -4.86 -8.14
CA HIS A 103 9.75 -4.83 -8.63
C HIS A 103 10.75 -4.72 -7.46
N PRO A 104 11.70 -5.66 -7.29
CA PRO A 104 12.71 -5.63 -6.23
C PRO A 104 13.71 -4.46 -6.35
N GLY A 105 13.86 -3.92 -7.55
CA GLY A 105 14.85 -2.89 -7.82
C GLY A 105 16.27 -3.45 -7.98
N PRO A 106 17.26 -2.56 -8.14
CA PRO A 106 18.56 -2.94 -8.69
C PRO A 106 19.52 -3.61 -7.68
N ASN A 107 19.15 -3.65 -6.40
CA ASN A 107 20.05 -4.05 -5.30
C ASN A 107 19.99 -5.54 -4.95
N TYR A 108 19.21 -6.35 -5.68
CA TYR A 108 19.11 -7.79 -5.47
C TYR A 108 19.69 -8.55 -6.67
N ASN A 109 20.12 -9.79 -6.41
CA ASN A 109 20.59 -10.68 -7.46
C ASN A 109 19.47 -10.91 -8.48
N CYS A 110 19.83 -10.88 -9.76
CA CYS A 110 18.92 -11.11 -10.90
C CYS A 110 17.84 -10.01 -11.13
N SER A 111 17.83 -8.90 -10.39
CA SER A 111 16.84 -7.82 -10.54
C SER A 111 17.43 -6.46 -10.92
N ALA A 112 18.71 -6.41 -11.32
CA ALA A 112 19.42 -5.17 -11.68
C ALA A 112 18.64 -4.25 -12.66
N ASN A 113 17.93 -4.86 -13.61
CA ASN A 113 17.11 -4.15 -14.60
C ASN A 113 15.61 -4.10 -14.26
N ASP A 114 15.19 -4.78 -13.18
CA ASP A 114 13.80 -4.90 -12.76
C ASP A 114 13.45 -3.79 -11.76
N VAL A 115 13.35 -2.57 -12.29
CA VAL A 115 13.15 -1.35 -11.51
C VAL A 115 11.87 -0.66 -11.96
N TYR A 116 10.96 -0.41 -11.02
CA TYR A 116 9.79 0.41 -11.27
C TYR A 116 10.21 1.87 -11.54
N LYS A 117 9.77 2.43 -12.67
CA LYS A 117 10.12 3.79 -13.11
C LYS A 117 8.86 4.61 -13.34
N ILE A 118 8.89 5.86 -12.91
CA ILE A 118 7.88 6.87 -13.24
C ILE A 118 8.56 7.94 -14.09
N GLU A 119 8.01 8.17 -15.28
CA GLU A 119 8.44 9.28 -16.12
C GLU A 119 7.85 10.59 -15.61
N VAL A 120 8.72 11.58 -15.38
CA VAL A 120 8.34 12.88 -14.85
C VAL A 120 8.81 14.01 -15.76
N VAL A 121 8.07 15.11 -15.75
CA VAL A 121 8.37 16.35 -16.46
C VAL A 121 8.82 17.37 -15.42
N ALA A 122 9.98 17.99 -15.68
CA ALA A 122 10.54 19.01 -14.80
C ALA A 122 9.54 20.17 -14.57
N GLY A 123 9.55 20.70 -13.34
CA GLY A 123 8.66 21.72 -12.83
C GLY A 123 7.25 21.26 -12.48
N LYS A 124 6.86 20.00 -12.77
CA LYS A 124 5.53 19.47 -12.43
C LYS A 124 5.49 18.87 -11.04
N THR A 125 4.31 18.93 -10.43
CA THR A 125 4.00 18.23 -9.18
C THR A 125 3.28 16.93 -9.50
N TYR A 126 3.62 15.88 -8.76
CA TYR A 126 3.08 14.53 -8.86
C TYR A 126 2.48 14.14 -7.53
N TRP A 127 1.42 13.36 -7.59
CA TRP A 127 0.73 12.82 -6.43
C TRP A 127 0.99 11.33 -6.33
N LEU A 128 1.78 10.90 -5.36
CA LEU A 128 2.06 9.49 -5.13
C LEU A 128 1.12 8.97 -4.03
N ARG A 129 0.43 7.87 -4.32
CA ARG A 129 -0.45 7.16 -3.41
C ARG A 129 0.28 5.92 -2.93
N ILE A 130 0.93 6.04 -1.78
CA ILE A 130 1.77 5.00 -1.22
C ILE A 130 0.95 4.11 -0.31
N ILE A 131 1.08 2.81 -0.51
CA ILE A 131 0.41 1.78 0.26
C ILE A 131 1.48 0.82 0.76
N ASN A 132 1.54 0.58 2.08
CA ASN A 132 2.39 -0.48 2.61
C ASN A 132 1.58 -1.78 2.68
N ALA A 133 1.83 -2.68 1.74
CA ALA A 133 1.21 -4.02 1.65
C ALA A 133 2.12 -5.13 2.19
N ALA A 134 3.18 -4.79 2.93
CA ALA A 134 4.07 -5.75 3.56
C ALA A 134 3.34 -6.61 4.61
N LEU A 135 3.86 -7.80 4.90
CA LEU A 135 3.34 -8.63 5.98
C LEU A 135 3.75 -8.09 7.34
N ASN A 136 5.05 -7.84 7.52
CA ASN A 136 5.61 -7.69 8.88
C ASN A 136 6.48 -6.44 9.05
N MET A 137 7.00 -5.85 7.97
CA MET A 137 7.98 -4.78 8.08
C MET A 137 7.38 -3.38 7.87
N GLU A 138 7.82 -2.48 8.75
CA GLU A 138 7.65 -1.05 8.55
C GLU A 138 8.66 -0.56 7.51
N HIS A 139 8.22 0.30 6.60
CA HIS A 139 9.04 0.80 5.51
C HIS A 139 9.36 2.27 5.70
N PHE A 140 10.64 2.62 5.59
CA PHE A 140 11.06 4.00 5.36
C PHE A 140 11.02 4.29 3.87
N PHE A 141 10.34 5.38 3.49
CA PHE A 141 10.28 5.83 2.10
C PHE A 141 10.91 7.21 1.95
N THR A 142 11.76 7.37 0.93
CA THR A 142 12.46 8.61 0.60
C THR A 142 12.62 8.73 -0.91
N ASN A 143 12.71 9.96 -1.40
CA ASN A 143 13.03 10.26 -2.80
C ASN A 143 14.30 11.11 -2.82
N ALA A 144 15.33 10.61 -3.47
CA ALA A 144 16.60 11.30 -3.59
C ALA A 144 16.41 12.70 -4.20
N ASN A 145 16.93 13.71 -3.51
CA ASN A 145 16.90 15.12 -3.94
C ASN A 145 15.51 15.75 -4.09
N HIS A 146 14.45 15.11 -3.61
CA HIS A 146 13.09 15.65 -3.67
C HIS A 146 12.46 15.72 -2.29
N LYS A 147 11.79 16.84 -2.01
CA LYS A 147 10.96 16.97 -0.80
C LYS A 147 9.64 16.25 -1.00
N LEU A 148 9.23 15.53 0.03
CA LEU A 148 7.99 14.80 0.05
C LEU A 148 7.01 15.51 1.00
N THR A 149 5.81 15.84 0.53
CA THR A 149 4.79 16.54 1.32
C THR A 149 3.58 15.66 1.52
N ILE A 150 3.33 15.22 2.75
CA ILE A 150 2.17 14.38 3.08
C ILE A 150 0.91 15.25 3.11
N VAL A 151 -0.16 14.82 2.44
CA VAL A 151 -1.43 15.55 2.35
C VAL A 151 -2.65 14.72 2.79
N GLU A 152 -2.52 13.40 2.86
CA GLU A 152 -3.56 12.50 3.37
C GLU A 152 -2.90 11.24 3.96
N ALA A 153 -3.49 10.73 5.03
CA ALA A 153 -3.14 9.47 5.68
C ALA A 153 -4.43 8.71 6.01
N ASP A 154 -4.50 7.44 5.65
CA ASP A 154 -5.64 6.54 5.92
C ASP A 154 -7.01 7.17 5.60
N THR A 155 -7.15 7.70 4.38
CA THR A 155 -8.37 8.35 3.85
C THR A 155 -8.78 9.66 4.52
N GLU A 156 -7.93 10.24 5.36
CA GLU A 156 -8.16 11.53 6.01
C GLU A 156 -7.09 12.54 5.62
N TYR A 157 -7.51 13.76 5.31
CA TYR A 157 -6.59 14.83 4.96
C TYR A 157 -5.80 15.29 6.18
N THR A 158 -4.51 15.50 5.99
CA THR A 158 -3.63 16.05 7.02
C THR A 158 -3.37 17.53 6.76
N LYS A 159 -2.92 18.26 7.79
CA LYS A 159 -2.22 19.52 7.53
C LYS A 159 -0.91 19.18 6.81
N PRO A 160 -0.57 19.80 5.67
CA PRO A 160 0.62 19.39 4.93
C PRO A 160 1.91 19.55 5.74
N PHE A 161 2.76 18.53 5.74
CA PHE A 161 4.10 18.56 6.35
C PHE A 161 5.10 17.74 5.54
N SER A 162 6.39 18.07 5.66
CA SER A 162 7.49 17.42 4.95
C SER A 162 8.41 16.69 5.92
N VAL A 163 8.54 15.38 5.78
CA VAL A 163 9.41 14.52 6.61
C VAL A 163 9.94 13.36 5.78
N ASN A 164 11.04 12.75 6.23
CA ASN A 164 11.32 11.34 5.93
C ASN A 164 10.41 10.53 6.86
N TRP A 165 9.59 9.62 6.34
CA TRP A 165 8.64 8.89 7.19
C TRP A 165 8.79 7.38 7.13
N LEU A 166 8.17 6.79 8.14
CA LEU A 166 7.99 5.37 8.37
C LEU A 166 6.51 5.04 8.15
N MET A 167 6.22 3.98 7.40
CA MET A 167 4.86 3.44 7.24
C MET A 167 4.81 2.05 7.81
N SER A 168 3.87 1.81 8.73
CA SER A 168 3.58 0.47 9.21
C SER A 168 2.76 -0.32 8.18
N PRO A 169 2.81 -1.67 8.17
CA PRO A 169 1.96 -2.49 7.34
C PRO A 169 0.48 -2.10 7.41
N GLY A 170 -0.20 -2.07 6.26
CA GLY A 170 -1.61 -1.72 6.12
C GLY A 170 -1.90 -0.22 6.03
N GLN A 171 -0.94 0.65 6.35
CA GLN A 171 -1.12 2.10 6.24
C GLN A 171 -1.08 2.58 4.79
N THR A 172 -1.80 3.68 4.55
CA THR A 172 -1.83 4.38 3.27
C THR A 172 -1.52 5.85 3.45
N MET A 173 -0.69 6.40 2.57
CA MET A 173 -0.30 7.80 2.61
C MET A 173 -0.29 8.38 1.20
N ASN A 174 -0.75 9.62 1.10
CA ASN A 174 -0.83 10.38 -0.13
C ASN A 174 0.13 11.56 -0.03
N ILE A 175 1.04 11.63 -0.99
CA ILE A 175 2.15 12.57 -0.95
C ILE A 175 2.25 13.37 -2.24
N LEU A 176 2.65 14.64 -2.12
CA LEU A 176 2.97 15.49 -3.25
C LEU A 176 4.50 15.60 -3.38
N VAL A 177 4.98 15.43 -4.61
CA VAL A 177 6.39 15.53 -4.98
C VAL A 177 6.50 16.49 -6.16
N LYS A 178 7.38 17.48 -6.06
CA LYS A 178 7.69 18.37 -7.18
C LYS A 178 8.97 17.88 -7.85
N ALA A 179 8.97 17.69 -9.16
CA ALA A 179 10.15 17.37 -9.94
C ALA A 179 10.87 18.68 -10.27
N ASP A 180 11.77 19.12 -9.39
CA ASP A 180 12.48 20.41 -9.52
C ASP A 180 13.63 20.37 -10.53
#